data_AF-A0A118DTA8-F1
#
_entry.id   AF-A0A118DTA8-F1
#
_cell.length_a   1.000
_cell.length_b   1.000
_cell.length_c   1.000
_cell.angle_alpha   90.00
_cell.angle_beta   90.00
_cell.angle_gamma   90.00
#
_symmetry.space_group_name_H-M   'P 1'
#
loop_
_entity.id
_entity.type
_entity.pdbx_description
1 polymer ?
#
loop_
_entity_poly.entity_id
_entity_poly.type
_entity_poly.pdbx_seq_one_letter_code
_entity_poly.pdbx_strand_id
1 'polypeptide(L)'
;MRLTNYARSAFVKSVLDDVPRTDYQEEARIAAQKWAVDHLPPKLRALYKEFDGHFNHEYVRLPGSLSSVRVVIGSTNSSMHAAMQADAPFWARITELAKLSDEQSEARKALRAKVDAAIAACTTVKQAHERLPEFAKYLPPLDATIDRTVTVIAYLVADLTAAGWPKGKKPTAQKAVRK
;
A
#
# COMPACT_ATOMS: atom_id res chain seq x y z
N MET A 1 -1.39 -32.35 4.21
CA MET A 1 -1.74 -31.45 5.35
C MET A 1 -2.98 -30.61 5.05
N ARG A 2 -3.90 -30.47 6.01
CA ARG A 2 -5.08 -29.57 5.90
C ARG A 2 -4.65 -28.11 6.02
N LEU A 3 -5.24 -27.25 5.19
CA LEU A 3 -4.97 -25.81 5.24
C LEU A 3 -5.86 -25.19 6.32
N THR A 4 -5.24 -24.68 7.38
CA THR A 4 -5.96 -24.00 8.47
C THR A 4 -6.31 -22.57 8.05
N ASN A 5 -7.28 -21.95 8.72
CA ASN A 5 -7.61 -20.54 8.49
C ASN A 5 -6.41 -19.63 8.75
N TYR A 6 -5.57 -19.98 9.73
CA TYR A 6 -4.32 -19.29 9.99
C TYR A 6 -3.37 -19.35 8.79
N ALA A 7 -3.17 -20.54 8.21
CA ALA A 7 -2.31 -20.70 7.03
C ALA A 7 -2.83 -19.95 5.80
N ARG A 8 -4.17 -19.87 5.62
CA ARG A 8 -4.79 -19.07 4.55
C ARG A 8 -4.54 -17.58 4.74
N SER A 9 -4.76 -17.07 5.96
CA SER A 9 -4.53 -15.65 6.26
C SER A 9 -3.06 -15.27 6.14
N ALA A 10 -2.15 -16.15 6.57
CA ALA A 10 -0.71 -15.95 6.42
C ALA A 10 -0.31 -15.92 4.93
N PHE A 11 -0.82 -16.86 4.13
CA PHE A 11 -0.64 -16.88 2.68
C PHE A 11 -1.11 -15.58 2.02
N VAL A 12 -2.35 -15.15 2.27
CA VAL A 12 -2.92 -13.92 1.70
C VAL A 12 -2.09 -12.70 2.09
N LYS A 13 -1.68 -12.62 3.36
CA LYS A 13 -0.81 -11.54 3.85
C LYS A 13 0.51 -11.53 3.09
N SER A 14 1.22 -12.66 3.01
CA SER A 14 2.50 -12.74 2.31
C SER A 14 2.40 -12.41 0.82
N VAL A 15 1.31 -12.81 0.16
CA VAL A 15 1.04 -12.43 -1.24
C VAL A 15 0.86 -10.92 -1.38
N LEU A 16 0.05 -10.31 -0.52
CA LEU A 16 -0.22 -8.86 -0.57
C LEU A 16 0.98 -8.01 -0.14
N ASP A 17 1.84 -8.51 0.75
CA ASP A 17 3.07 -7.82 1.16
C ASP A 17 4.05 -7.66 -0.01
N ASP A 18 4.06 -8.61 -0.96
CA ASP A 18 4.87 -8.53 -2.18
C ASP A 18 4.20 -7.69 -3.30
N VAL A 19 2.99 -7.18 -3.10
CA VAL A 19 2.32 -6.24 -4.03
C VAL A 19 2.82 -4.81 -3.74
N PRO A 20 3.41 -4.11 -4.73
CA PRO A 20 3.88 -2.74 -4.56
C PRO A 20 2.82 -1.79 -4.00
N ARG A 21 3.26 -0.84 -3.19
CA ARG A 21 2.44 0.23 -2.64
C ARG A 21 3.24 1.52 -2.63
N THR A 22 2.60 2.62 -3.00
CA THR A 22 3.11 3.98 -2.82
C THR A 22 2.66 4.48 -1.46
N ASP A 23 3.54 5.14 -0.71
CA ASP A 23 3.18 5.70 0.58
C ASP A 23 2.70 7.15 0.44
N TYR A 24 1.47 7.30 -0.06
CA TYR A 24 0.85 8.62 -0.21
C TYR A 24 0.65 9.35 1.11
N GLN A 25 0.55 8.62 2.23
CA GLN A 25 0.49 9.21 3.57
C GLN A 25 1.81 9.90 3.91
N GLU A 26 2.94 9.25 3.62
CA GLU A 26 4.27 9.82 3.84
C GLU A 26 4.53 11.02 2.92
N GLU A 27 4.13 10.93 1.65
CA GLU A 27 4.21 12.06 0.71
C GLU A 27 3.40 13.26 1.21
N ALA A 28 2.17 13.03 1.67
CA ALA A 28 1.33 14.09 2.24
C ALA A 28 1.91 14.64 3.55
N ARG A 29 2.52 13.79 4.39
CA ARG A 29 3.19 14.19 5.63
C ARG A 29 4.34 15.15 5.35
N ILE A 30 5.22 14.80 4.41
CA ILE A 30 6.37 15.61 4.01
C ILE A 30 5.89 16.94 3.42
N ALA A 31 4.88 16.90 2.53
CA ALA A 31 4.32 18.10 1.92
C ALA A 31 3.71 19.05 2.97
N ALA A 32 2.91 18.53 3.91
CA ALA A 32 2.29 19.31 4.97
C ALA A 32 3.32 19.91 5.94
N GLN A 33 4.34 19.15 6.33
CA GLN A 33 5.43 19.66 7.18
C GLN A 33 6.22 20.76 6.49
N LYS A 34 6.59 20.55 5.23
CA LYS A 34 7.29 21.57 4.42
C LYS A 34 6.45 22.85 4.33
N TRP A 35 5.18 22.71 3.99
CA TRP A 35 4.25 23.84 3.89
C TRP A 35 4.18 24.62 5.21
N ALA A 36 4.06 23.93 6.35
CA ALA A 36 3.99 24.57 7.66
C ALA A 36 5.26 25.36 8.00
N VAL A 37 6.44 24.78 7.73
CA VAL A 37 7.74 25.47 7.93
C VAL A 37 7.88 26.68 7.00
N ASP A 38 7.44 26.55 5.75
CA ASP A 38 7.48 27.62 4.76
C ASP A 38 6.48 28.76 5.04
N HIS A 39 5.49 28.52 5.89
CA HIS A 39 4.56 29.54 6.38
C HIS A 39 4.98 30.15 7.72
N LEU A 40 6.05 29.67 8.35
CA LEU A 40 6.63 30.36 9.50
C LEU A 40 7.24 31.70 9.06
N PRO A 41 7.09 32.76 9.89
CA PRO A 41 7.82 34.01 9.73
C PRO A 41 9.32 33.75 9.52
N PRO A 42 10.02 34.52 8.66
CA PRO A 42 11.41 34.22 8.29
C PRO A 42 12.37 34.02 9.46
N LYS A 43 12.22 34.83 10.53
CA LYS A 43 13.02 34.69 11.77
C LYS A 43 12.73 33.37 12.50
N LEU A 44 11.46 32.98 12.60
CA LEU A 44 11.06 31.74 13.24
C LEU A 44 11.46 30.51 12.40
N ARG A 45 11.47 30.62 11.07
CA ARG A 45 11.93 29.54 10.19
C ARG A 45 13.43 29.25 10.36
N ALA A 46 14.24 30.29 10.57
CA ALA A 46 15.66 30.12 10.88
C ALA A 46 15.84 29.41 12.24
N LEU A 47 15.12 29.87 13.26
CA LEU A 47 15.14 29.25 14.60
C LEU A 47 14.60 27.81 14.59
N TYR A 48 13.62 27.49 13.76
CA TYR A 48 13.10 26.13 13.64
C TYR A 48 14.17 25.13 13.21
N LYS A 49 15.12 25.53 12.37
CA LYS A 49 16.22 24.65 11.94
C LYS A 49 17.19 24.32 13.08
N GLU A 50 17.32 25.20 14.05
CA GLU A 50 18.27 25.08 15.16
C GLU A 50 17.61 24.50 16.42
N PHE A 51 16.32 24.78 16.63
CA PHE A 51 15.58 24.48 17.85
C PHE A 51 14.24 23.78 17.62
N ASP A 52 14.13 22.92 16.59
CA ASP A 52 12.85 22.28 16.21
C ASP A 52 12.03 21.73 17.39
N GLY A 53 12.66 21.03 18.34
CA GLY A 53 12.03 20.40 19.49
C GLY A 53 11.43 21.37 20.50
N HIS A 54 11.76 22.66 20.42
CA HIS A 54 11.21 23.71 21.28
C HIS A 54 9.96 24.36 20.69
N PHE A 55 9.63 24.08 19.42
CA PHE A 55 8.41 24.58 18.80
C PHE A 55 7.22 23.69 19.14
N ASN A 56 6.05 24.33 19.27
CA ASN A 56 4.80 23.60 19.41
C ASN A 56 4.46 22.88 18.11
N HIS A 57 4.06 21.62 18.26
CA HIS A 57 3.65 20.77 17.17
C HIS A 57 2.26 20.22 17.45
N GLU A 58 1.38 20.36 16.49
CA GLU A 58 0.02 19.89 16.59
C GLU A 58 -0.38 19.02 15.41
N TYR A 59 -1.39 18.20 15.61
CA TYR A 59 -1.97 17.37 14.57
C TYR A 59 -2.94 18.18 13.74
N VAL A 60 -2.67 18.33 12.45
CA VAL A 60 -3.59 18.92 11.49
C VAL A 60 -4.25 17.81 10.69
N ARG A 61 -5.58 17.89 10.56
CA ARG A 61 -6.35 16.93 9.77
C ARG A 61 -6.11 17.16 8.28
N LEU A 62 -5.83 16.08 7.56
CA LEU A 62 -5.73 16.07 6.10
C LEU A 62 -7.06 15.58 5.47
N PRO A 63 -7.33 15.87 4.19
CA PRO A 63 -8.55 15.44 3.51
C PRO A 63 -8.56 13.91 3.23
N GLY A 64 -9.76 13.37 3.02
CA GLY A 64 -9.99 11.98 2.61
C GLY A 64 -9.58 10.96 3.68
N SER A 65 -8.96 9.85 3.24
CA SER A 65 -8.45 8.80 4.13
C SER A 65 -7.07 9.07 4.72
N LEU A 66 -6.44 10.19 4.37
CA LEU A 66 -5.15 10.56 4.94
C LEU A 66 -5.29 10.80 6.45
N SER A 67 -4.37 10.24 7.22
CA SER A 67 -4.31 10.45 8.66
C SER A 67 -3.84 11.86 8.99
N SER A 68 -4.25 12.37 10.16
CA SER A 68 -3.75 13.64 10.68
C SER A 68 -2.22 13.64 10.79
N VAL A 69 -1.60 14.76 10.43
CA VAL A 69 -0.15 14.90 10.44
C VAL A 69 0.28 15.88 11.51
N ARG A 70 1.34 15.53 12.25
CA ARG A 70 1.97 16.42 13.21
C ARG A 70 2.87 17.42 12.49
N VAL A 71 2.52 18.70 12.58
CA VAL A 71 3.25 19.82 11.96
C VAL A 71 3.58 20.89 13.00
N VAL A 72 4.62 21.68 12.74
CA VAL A 72 4.92 22.88 13.53
C VAL A 72 3.81 23.91 13.35
N ILE A 73 3.41 24.58 14.43
CA ILE A 73 2.39 25.62 14.41
C ILE A 73 2.93 26.96 14.90
N GLY A 74 2.69 28.02 14.13
CA GLY A 74 2.99 29.40 14.53
C GLY A 74 1.82 30.12 15.23
N SER A 75 0.65 29.49 15.28
CA SER A 75 -0.60 29.99 15.84
C SER A 75 -1.48 28.79 16.24
N THR A 76 -2.81 28.93 16.29
CA THR A 76 -3.74 27.85 16.62
C THR A 76 -3.89 26.82 15.49
N ASN A 77 -4.23 25.57 15.84
CA ASN A 77 -4.56 24.51 14.88
C ASN A 77 -5.53 24.97 13.79
N SER A 78 -6.66 25.54 14.23
CA SER A 78 -7.76 25.93 13.34
C SER A 78 -7.32 26.98 12.33
N SER A 79 -6.48 27.93 12.75
CA SER A 79 -5.92 28.94 11.85
C SER A 79 -4.97 28.33 10.82
N MET A 80 -4.14 27.38 11.23
CA MET A 80 -3.22 26.67 10.34
C MET A 80 -3.99 25.84 9.30
N HIS A 81 -4.98 25.07 9.75
CA HIS A 81 -5.81 24.25 8.88
C HIS A 81 -6.58 25.11 7.86
N ALA A 82 -7.17 26.23 8.31
CA ALA A 82 -7.85 27.17 7.42
C ALA A 82 -6.88 27.79 6.39
N ALA A 83 -5.66 28.14 6.81
CA ALA A 83 -4.64 28.66 5.90
C ALA A 83 -4.19 27.60 4.87
N MET A 84 -4.04 26.33 5.28
CA MET A 84 -3.75 25.22 4.35
C MET A 84 -4.86 25.02 3.34
N GLN A 85 -6.12 25.15 3.74
CA GLN A 85 -7.27 25.04 2.84
C GLN A 85 -7.39 26.24 1.89
N ALA A 86 -7.04 27.44 2.37
CA ALA A 86 -7.05 28.65 1.56
C ALA A 86 -5.95 28.66 0.48
N ASP A 87 -4.83 27.97 0.73
CA ASP A 87 -3.80 27.72 -0.29
C ASP A 87 -4.29 26.65 -1.30
N ALA A 88 -5.02 27.12 -2.31
CA ALA A 88 -5.64 26.29 -3.34
C ALA A 88 -4.68 25.27 -4.01
N PRO A 89 -3.48 25.64 -4.51
CA PRO A 89 -2.58 24.66 -5.14
C PRO A 89 -2.06 23.62 -4.15
N PHE A 90 -1.77 24.00 -2.90
CA PHE A 90 -1.39 23.03 -1.87
C PHE A 90 -2.55 22.07 -1.56
N TRP A 91 -3.73 22.60 -1.27
CA TRP A 91 -4.89 21.80 -0.88
C TRP A 91 -5.35 20.86 -2.01
N ALA A 92 -5.30 21.32 -3.27
CA ALA A 92 -5.59 20.48 -4.43
C ALA A 92 -4.60 19.31 -4.53
N ARG A 93 -3.30 19.54 -4.30
CA ARG A 93 -2.29 18.47 -4.31
C ARG A 93 -2.53 17.44 -3.21
N ILE A 94 -2.82 17.87 -1.99
CA ILE A 94 -3.10 16.94 -0.88
C ILE A 94 -4.39 16.16 -1.14
N THR A 95 -5.40 16.80 -1.71
CA THR A 95 -6.66 16.14 -2.08
C THR A 95 -6.43 15.06 -3.15
N GLU A 96 -5.59 15.32 -4.14
CA GLU A 96 -5.21 14.31 -5.13
C GLU A 96 -4.45 13.12 -4.51
N LEU A 97 -3.53 13.39 -3.58
CA LEU A 97 -2.85 12.32 -2.84
C LEU A 97 -3.83 11.47 -2.03
N ALA A 98 -4.85 12.10 -1.41
CA ALA A 98 -5.89 11.40 -0.68
C ALA A 98 -6.70 10.48 -1.61
N LYS A 99 -7.08 10.98 -2.79
CA LYS A 99 -7.79 10.22 -3.81
C LYS A 99 -6.97 9.01 -4.29
N LEU A 100 -5.69 9.20 -4.61
CA LEU A 100 -4.79 8.11 -5.01
C LEU A 100 -4.60 7.06 -3.91
N SER A 101 -4.56 7.49 -2.64
CA SER A 101 -4.55 6.61 -1.47
C SER A 101 -5.83 5.78 -1.37
N ASP A 102 -6.99 6.41 -1.57
CA ASP A 102 -8.29 5.72 -1.58
C ASP A 102 -8.38 4.69 -2.71
N GLU A 103 -8.04 5.08 -3.94
CA GLU A 103 -8.03 4.19 -5.10
C GLU A 103 -7.11 2.99 -4.89
N GLN A 104 -5.91 3.20 -4.35
CA GLN A 104 -4.98 2.12 -4.03
C GLN A 104 -5.51 1.22 -2.91
N SER A 105 -6.15 1.79 -1.88
CA SER A 105 -6.76 1.04 -0.79
C SER A 105 -7.88 0.14 -1.31
N GLU A 106 -8.76 0.66 -2.14
CA GLU A 106 -9.85 -0.11 -2.75
C GLU A 106 -9.33 -1.19 -3.71
N ALA A 107 -8.35 -0.86 -4.56
CA ALA A 107 -7.71 -1.84 -5.44
C ALA A 107 -7.07 -3.00 -4.64
N ARG A 108 -6.41 -2.69 -3.52
CA ARG A 108 -5.81 -3.71 -2.65
C ARG A 108 -6.85 -4.51 -1.88
N LYS A 109 -7.95 -3.91 -1.44
CA LYS A 109 -9.08 -4.64 -0.82
C LYS A 109 -9.72 -5.60 -1.82
N ALA A 110 -9.95 -5.15 -3.05
CA ALA A 110 -10.47 -6.00 -4.12
C ALA A 110 -9.51 -7.16 -4.44
N LEU A 111 -8.21 -6.87 -4.53
CA LEU A 111 -7.19 -7.90 -4.75
C LEU A 111 -7.13 -8.90 -3.61
N ARG A 112 -7.18 -8.42 -2.36
CA ARG A 112 -7.26 -9.26 -1.17
C ARG A 112 -8.46 -10.21 -1.24
N ALA A 113 -9.65 -9.68 -1.55
CA ALA A 113 -10.86 -10.49 -1.67
C ALA A 113 -10.71 -11.59 -2.73
N LYS A 114 -10.06 -11.31 -3.87
CA LYS A 114 -9.77 -12.32 -4.91
C LYS A 114 -8.81 -13.40 -4.42
N VAL A 115 -7.72 -13.03 -3.74
CA VAL A 115 -6.73 -13.98 -3.21
C VAL A 115 -7.35 -14.82 -2.09
N ASP A 116 -8.13 -14.19 -1.20
CA ASP A 116 -8.90 -14.87 -0.15
C ASP A 116 -9.86 -15.90 -0.75
N ALA A 117 -10.63 -15.53 -1.78
CA ALA A 117 -11.55 -16.45 -2.45
C ALA A 117 -10.82 -17.63 -3.13
N ALA A 118 -9.69 -17.36 -3.78
CA ALA A 118 -8.89 -18.38 -4.46
C ALA A 118 -8.32 -19.42 -3.47
N ILE A 119 -7.79 -18.99 -2.34
CA ILE A 119 -7.24 -19.89 -1.32
C ILE A 119 -8.33 -20.56 -0.47
N ALA A 120 -9.49 -19.91 -0.28
CA ALA A 120 -10.63 -20.48 0.43
C ALA A 120 -11.18 -21.75 -0.25
N ALA A 121 -11.10 -21.81 -1.58
CA ALA A 121 -11.49 -22.99 -2.36
C ALA A 121 -10.55 -24.21 -2.16
N CYS A 122 -9.41 -24.04 -1.46
CA CYS A 122 -8.45 -25.09 -1.19
C CYS A 122 -8.58 -25.56 0.27
N THR A 123 -8.80 -26.86 0.46
CA THR A 123 -8.91 -27.47 1.80
C THR A 123 -7.58 -28.06 2.27
N THR A 124 -6.66 -28.32 1.36
CA THR A 124 -5.33 -28.90 1.66
C THR A 124 -4.21 -28.08 1.03
N VAL A 125 -3.01 -28.16 1.63
CA VAL A 125 -1.79 -27.52 1.12
C VAL A 125 -1.48 -28.01 -0.30
N LYS A 126 -1.70 -29.30 -0.56
CA LYS A 126 -1.48 -29.90 -1.87
C LYS A 126 -2.38 -29.31 -2.95
N GLN A 127 -3.69 -29.18 -2.67
CA GLN A 127 -4.63 -28.51 -3.59
C GLN A 127 -4.25 -27.05 -3.85
N ALA A 128 -3.77 -26.33 -2.83
CA ALA A 128 -3.32 -24.97 -3.01
C ALA A 128 -2.12 -24.89 -3.97
N HIS A 129 -1.11 -25.75 -3.81
CA HIS A 129 0.02 -25.76 -4.73
C HIS A 129 -0.33 -26.26 -6.15
N GLU A 130 -1.36 -27.09 -6.30
CA GLU A 130 -1.88 -27.52 -7.62
C GLU A 130 -2.59 -26.39 -8.35
N ARG A 131 -3.49 -25.69 -7.64
CA ARG A 131 -4.36 -24.67 -8.23
C ARG A 131 -3.69 -23.30 -8.34
N LEU A 132 -2.73 -23.03 -7.45
CA LEU A 132 -2.03 -21.75 -7.31
C LEU A 132 -0.51 -21.97 -7.39
N PRO A 133 0.00 -22.59 -8.47
CA PRO A 133 1.42 -22.94 -8.59
C PRO A 133 2.34 -21.71 -8.57
N GLU A 134 1.87 -20.58 -9.11
CA GLU A 134 2.60 -19.29 -9.08
C GLU A 134 2.86 -18.78 -7.65
N PHE A 135 2.09 -19.23 -6.68
CA PHE A 135 2.21 -18.82 -5.28
C PHE A 135 2.88 -19.86 -4.40
N ALA A 136 3.50 -20.89 -4.99
CA ALA A 136 4.20 -21.94 -4.25
C ALA A 136 5.22 -21.38 -3.24
N LYS A 137 5.85 -20.24 -3.54
CA LYS A 137 6.76 -19.49 -2.63
C LYS A 137 6.10 -19.12 -1.29
N TYR A 138 4.81 -18.80 -1.28
CA TYR A 138 4.09 -18.35 -0.09
C TYR A 138 3.26 -19.45 0.58
N LEU A 139 3.19 -20.63 -0.05
CA LEU A 139 2.49 -21.78 0.50
C LEU A 139 3.42 -22.59 1.41
N PRO A 140 2.89 -23.25 2.44
CA PRO A 140 3.68 -24.20 3.24
C PRO A 140 4.28 -25.31 2.35
N PRO A 141 5.49 -25.80 2.64
CA PRO A 141 6.16 -26.84 1.83
C PRO A 141 5.34 -28.15 1.76
N LEU A 142 5.54 -28.90 0.68
CA LEU A 142 4.72 -30.05 0.29
C LEU A 142 5.10 -31.40 0.92
N ASP A 143 6.21 -31.49 1.67
CA ASP A 143 6.73 -32.73 2.23
C ASP A 143 5.93 -33.28 3.43
N ALA A 144 4.63 -33.38 3.21
CA ALA A 144 3.79 -34.51 3.59
C ALA A 144 3.06 -34.98 2.32
N THR A 145 3.75 -35.80 1.51
CA THR A 145 3.32 -36.82 0.50
C THR A 145 1.79 -36.98 0.29
N ILE A 146 1.13 -37.05 -0.90
CA ILE A 146 1.42 -37.54 -2.28
C ILE A 146 0.33 -37.04 -3.29
N ASP A 147 0.75 -36.78 -4.55
CA ASP A 147 0.22 -36.83 -5.96
C ASP A 147 -1.10 -36.26 -6.58
N ARG A 148 -0.96 -35.54 -7.71
CA ARG A 148 -1.83 -34.46 -8.24
C ARG A 148 -2.48 -34.77 -9.61
N THR A 149 -3.73 -34.34 -9.84
CA THR A 149 -4.28 -34.07 -11.20
C THR A 149 -5.50 -33.12 -11.16
N VAL A 150 -5.35 -31.78 -11.28
CA VAL A 150 -6.42 -30.87 -11.78
C VAL A 150 -5.86 -29.51 -12.29
N THR A 151 -6.61 -28.90 -13.20
CA THR A 151 -6.41 -27.68 -14.02
C THR A 151 -6.32 -26.31 -13.29
N VAL A 152 -5.61 -25.37 -13.93
CA VAL A 152 -5.12 -24.05 -13.44
C VAL A 152 -6.12 -22.89 -13.69
N ILE A 153 -6.22 -21.93 -12.75
CA ILE A 153 -6.99 -20.67 -12.91
C ILE A 153 -6.08 -19.58 -13.50
N ALA A 154 -6.19 -19.35 -14.81
CA ALA A 154 -5.35 -18.40 -15.57
C ALA A 154 -5.59 -16.91 -15.27
N TYR A 155 -6.72 -16.54 -14.65
CA TYR A 155 -7.12 -15.12 -14.54
C TYR A 155 -6.50 -14.38 -13.32
N LEU A 156 -6.10 -15.07 -12.26
CA LEU A 156 -5.56 -14.44 -11.05
C LEU A 156 -4.11 -13.93 -11.25
N VAL A 157 -3.34 -14.65 -12.06
CA VAL A 157 -1.93 -14.32 -12.34
C VAL A 157 -1.82 -13.07 -13.20
N ALA A 158 -2.75 -12.89 -14.14
CA ALA A 158 -2.83 -11.70 -14.98
C ALA A 158 -3.08 -10.43 -14.15
N ASP A 159 -4.05 -10.47 -13.22
CA ASP A 159 -4.36 -9.34 -12.34
C ASP A 159 -3.19 -8.94 -11.43
N LEU A 160 -2.45 -9.92 -10.92
CA LEU A 160 -1.27 -9.68 -10.08
C LEU A 160 -0.10 -9.12 -10.87
N THR A 161 0.11 -9.62 -12.08
CA THR A 161 1.16 -9.12 -12.98
C THR A 161 0.87 -7.66 -13.38
N ALA A 162 -0.40 -7.34 -13.67
CA ALA A 162 -0.83 -5.97 -13.93
C ALA A 162 -0.62 -5.04 -12.71
N ALA A 163 -0.73 -5.58 -11.50
CA ALA A 163 -0.45 -4.87 -10.24
C ALA A 163 1.06 -4.80 -9.88
N GLY A 164 1.96 -5.23 -10.75
CA GLY A 164 3.41 -5.15 -10.54
C GLY A 164 4.00 -6.27 -9.68
N TRP A 165 3.30 -7.40 -9.57
CA TRP A 165 3.81 -8.61 -8.93
C TRP A 165 4.54 -9.51 -9.94
N PRO A 166 5.68 -10.14 -9.56
CA PRO A 166 6.43 -9.95 -8.32
C PRO A 166 7.36 -8.72 -8.39
N LYS A 167 7.54 -8.06 -7.25
CA LYS A 167 8.41 -6.89 -7.11
C LYS A 167 9.83 -7.20 -7.60
N GLY A 168 10.29 -6.49 -8.62
CA GLY A 168 11.67 -6.56 -9.13
C GLY A 168 11.91 -7.47 -10.34
N LYS A 169 10.90 -8.11 -10.93
CA LYS A 169 11.07 -8.82 -12.22
C LYS A 169 10.52 -7.97 -13.39
N LYS A 170 11.40 -7.55 -14.31
CA LYS A 170 11.00 -6.97 -15.60
C LYS A 170 10.18 -8.00 -16.40
N PRO A 171 9.14 -7.59 -17.13
CA PRO A 171 8.36 -8.50 -17.96
C PRO A 171 9.26 -9.05 -19.08
N THR A 172 9.63 -10.32 -18.99
CA THR A 172 10.29 -11.04 -20.09
C THR A 172 9.28 -11.22 -21.21
N ALA A 173 9.45 -10.45 -22.28
CA ALA A 173 8.76 -10.63 -23.54
C ALA A 173 8.90 -12.08 -24.01
N GLN A 174 7.78 -12.77 -24.19
CA GLN A 174 7.73 -14.06 -24.87
C GLN A 174 8.26 -13.87 -26.30
N LYS A 175 9.45 -14.41 -26.60
CA LYS A 175 9.90 -14.60 -27.97
C LYS A 175 9.03 -15.68 -28.61
N ALA A 176 8.23 -15.30 -29.60
CA ALA A 176 7.53 -16.22 -30.47
C ALA A 176 8.55 -17.08 -31.23
N VAL A 177 8.57 -18.38 -30.94
CA VAL A 177 9.25 -19.39 -31.78
C VAL A 177 8.30 -19.70 -32.94
N ARG A 178 8.65 -19.25 -34.16
CA ARG A 178 8.06 -19.78 -35.39
C ARG A 178 8.94 -20.94 -35.88
N LYS A 179 8.24 -22.03 -36.22
CA LYS A 179 8.77 -23.22 -36.92
C LYS A 179 9.36 -22.84 -38.28
#